data_AF-G9WY86-F1
#
_entry.id   AF-G9WY86-F1
#
_cell.length_a   1.000
_cell.length_b   1.000
_cell.length_c   1.000
_cell.angle_alpha   90.00
_cell.angle_beta   90.00
_cell.angle_gamma   90.00
#
_symmetry.space_group_name_H-M   'P 1'
#
loop_
_entity.id
_entity.type
_entity.pdbx_description
1 polymer ?
#
loop_
_entity_poly.entity_id
_entity_poly.type
_entity_poly.pdbx_seq_one_letter_code
_entity_poly.pdbx_strand_id
1 'polypeptide(L)'
;MGNIQIIFICVFLAFSIILNIFTYLRFKNSDFSVISDNSKIEAQLILIDRKLSDIKSDIKDITTRVEGLENLPVMELDETASYVKSGMNIQEIAKKTNKSIKEVELMLKMRGLI
;
A
#
# COMPACT_ATOMS: atom_id res chain seq x y z
N MET A 1 -62.98 27.32 40.85
CA MET A 1 -62.06 27.36 39.68
C MET A 1 -62.92 27.51 38.44
N GLY A 2 -62.86 28.68 37.79
CA GLY A 2 -63.75 28.97 36.65
C GLY A 2 -63.39 28.13 35.44
N ASN A 3 -64.40 27.78 34.63
CA ASN A 3 -64.25 26.99 33.39
C ASN A 3 -63.10 27.45 32.49
N ILE A 4 -62.79 28.75 32.52
CA ILE A 4 -61.67 29.39 31.81
C ILE A 4 -60.31 28.81 32.23
N GLN A 5 -60.06 28.61 33.53
CA GLN A 5 -58.80 28.06 34.03
C GLN A 5 -58.58 26.60 33.56
N ILE A 6 -59.65 25.81 33.54
CA ILE A 6 -59.63 24.41 33.07
C ILE A 6 -59.30 24.37 31.57
N ILE A 7 -59.88 25.27 30.77
CA ILE A 7 -59.60 25.37 29.33
C ILE A 7 -58.12 25.69 29.09
N PHE A 8 -57.54 26.65 29.81
CA PHE A 8 -56.12 26.98 29.69
C PHE A 8 -55.20 25.80 30.03
N ILE A 9 -55.54 25.04 31.08
CA ILE A 9 -54.78 23.85 31.46
C ILE A 9 -54.84 22.78 30.36
N CYS A 10 -56.01 22.54 29.78
CA CYS A 10 -56.18 21.58 28.68
C CYS A 10 -55.37 21.98 27.43
N VAL A 11 -55.35 23.26 27.08
CA VAL A 11 -54.57 23.78 25.94
C VAL A 11 -53.07 23.62 26.19
N PHE A 12 -52.59 23.92 27.40
CA PHE A 12 -51.19 23.75 27.77
C PHE A 12 -50.75 22.28 27.72
N LEU A 13 -51.62 21.36 28.14
CA LEU A 13 -51.38 19.92 28.05
C LEU A 13 -51.30 19.43 26.61
N ALA A 14 -52.24 19.87 25.76
CA ALA A 14 -52.23 19.54 24.34
C ALA A 14 -50.95 20.05 23.66
N PHE A 15 -50.54 21.28 23.95
CA PHE A 15 -49.30 21.86 23.42
C PHE A 15 -48.06 21.09 23.89
N SER A 16 -48.01 20.69 25.16
CA SER A 16 -46.91 19.91 25.73
C SER A 16 -46.77 18.53 25.06
N ILE A 17 -47.90 17.87 24.77
CA ILE A 17 -47.92 16.59 24.06
C ILE A 17 -47.42 16.76 22.62
N ILE A 18 -47.88 17.79 21.92
CA ILE A 18 -47.45 18.09 20.54
C ILE A 18 -45.94 18.39 20.50
N LEU A 19 -45.43 19.21 21.41
CA LEU A 19 -44.00 19.49 21.53
C LEU A 19 -43.19 18.23 21.81
N ASN A 20 -43.69 17.34 22.67
CA ASN A 20 -43.01 16.08 22.99
C ASN A 20 -42.94 15.16 21.76
N ILE A 21 -44.06 14.98 21.04
CA ILE A 21 -44.12 14.19 19.81
C ILE A 21 -43.22 14.79 18.73
N PHE A 22 -43.24 16.11 18.56
CA PHE A 22 -42.39 16.80 17.59
C PHE A 22 -40.90 16.64 17.94
N THR A 23 -40.54 16.77 19.21
CA THR A 23 -39.17 16.57 19.69
C THR A 23 -38.74 15.12 19.49
N TYR A 24 -39.61 14.15 19.81
CA TYR A 24 -39.35 12.73 19.59
C TYR A 24 -39.18 12.39 18.10
N LEU A 25 -40.05 12.90 17.22
CA LEU A 25 -39.94 12.71 15.77
C LEU A 25 -38.69 13.40 15.20
N ARG A 26 -38.37 14.60 15.69
CA ARG A 26 -37.14 15.30 15.32
C ARG A 26 -35.94 14.47 15.73
N PHE A 27 -35.80 14.03 16.98
CA PHE A 27 -34.69 13.18 17.44
C PHE A 27 -34.65 11.81 16.78
N LYS A 28 -35.80 11.21 16.45
CA LYS A 28 -35.86 9.95 15.69
C LYS A 28 -35.32 10.12 14.26
N ASN A 29 -35.55 11.28 13.66
CA ASN A 29 -35.14 11.59 12.29
C ASN A 29 -33.78 12.31 12.20
N SER A 30 -33.30 12.90 13.29
CA SER A 30 -31.98 13.53 13.37
C SER A 30 -30.96 12.59 14.03
N ASP A 31 -30.08 12.07 13.17
CA ASP A 31 -28.65 12.07 13.46
C ASP A 31 -28.05 10.98 14.37
N PHE A 32 -28.75 9.89 14.71
CA PHE A 32 -28.01 8.73 15.26
C PHE A 32 -27.32 7.89 14.17
N SER A 33 -27.93 7.72 12.98
CA SER A 33 -27.30 6.98 11.88
C SER A 33 -26.23 7.79 11.15
N VAL A 34 -26.48 9.09 10.91
CA VAL A 34 -25.56 9.97 10.17
C VAL A 34 -24.26 10.25 10.95
N ILE A 35 -24.34 10.41 12.28
CA ILE A 35 -23.15 10.58 13.14
C ILE A 35 -22.37 9.25 13.27
N SER A 36 -23.08 8.11 13.36
CA SER A 36 -22.48 6.75 13.31
C SER A 36 -21.69 6.51 12.03
N ASP A 37 -22.26 6.89 10.89
CA ASP A 37 -21.67 6.54 9.60
C ASP A 37 -20.52 7.49 9.24
N ASN A 38 -20.59 8.77 9.61
CA ASN A 38 -19.47 9.69 9.45
C ASN A 38 -18.26 9.31 10.31
N SER A 39 -18.47 8.88 11.56
CA SER A 39 -17.37 8.42 12.42
C SER A 39 -16.73 7.11 11.92
N LYS A 40 -17.52 6.20 11.32
CA LYS A 40 -16.97 5.02 10.63
C LYS A 40 -16.18 5.39 9.38
N ILE A 41 -16.67 6.33 8.58
CA ILE A 41 -15.99 6.83 7.38
C ILE A 41 -14.68 7.52 7.76
N GLU A 42 -14.68 8.32 8.82
CA GLU A 42 -13.48 8.99 9.34
C GLU A 42 -12.45 7.98 9.85
N ALA A 43 -12.87 6.96 10.60
CA ALA A 43 -11.99 5.86 11.01
C ALA A 43 -11.41 5.10 9.81
N GLN A 44 -12.21 4.85 8.77
CA GLN A 44 -11.73 4.22 7.54
C GLN A 44 -10.73 5.11 6.78
N LEU A 45 -10.97 6.42 6.72
CA LEU A 45 -10.05 7.39 6.13
C LEU A 45 -8.70 7.39 6.86
N ILE A 46 -8.70 7.38 8.20
CA ILE A 46 -7.47 7.30 9.01
C ILE A 46 -6.71 5.99 8.72
N LEU A 47 -7.41 4.87 8.61
CA LEU A 47 -6.78 3.58 8.27
C LEU A 47 -6.19 3.60 6.86
N ILE A 48 -6.87 4.22 5.90
CA ILE A 48 -6.38 4.38 4.52
C ILE A 48 -5.13 5.27 4.50
N ASP A 49 -5.14 6.39 5.22
CA ASP A 49 -4.00 7.32 5.29
C ASP A 49 -2.77 6.65 5.90
N ARG A 50 -2.95 5.87 6.98
CA ARG A 50 -1.86 5.05 7.54
C ARG A 50 -1.31 4.04 6.53
N LYS A 51 -2.18 3.29 5.84
CA LYS A 51 -1.74 2.35 4.80
C LYS A 51 -1.02 3.03 3.65
N LEU A 52 -1.47 4.22 3.24
CA LEU A 52 -0.79 5.02 2.21
C LEU A 52 0.59 5.48 2.67
N SER A 53 0.73 5.90 3.92
CA SER A 53 2.01 6.26 4.53
C SER A 53 2.98 5.08 4.55
N ASP A 54 2.49 3.91 4.96
CA ASP A 54 3.29 2.67 4.98
C ASP A 54 3.75 2.28 3.56
N ILE A 55 2.84 2.29 2.57
CA ILE A 55 3.16 2.03 1.16
C ILE A 55 4.20 3.03 0.64
N LYS A 56 4.07 4.32 0.97
CA LYS A 56 5.03 5.35 0.56
C LYS A 56 6.42 5.08 1.16
N SER A 57 6.48 4.60 2.40
CA SER A 57 7.73 4.19 3.04
C SER A 57 8.34 2.97 2.35
N ASP A 58 7.54 1.93 2.10
CA ASP A 58 8.00 0.71 1.42
C ASP A 58 8.51 1.02 0.00
N ILE A 59 7.83 1.90 -0.73
CA ILE A 59 8.28 2.36 -2.05
C ILE A 59 9.64 3.06 -1.93
N LYS A 60 9.81 3.92 -0.94
CA LYS A 60 11.09 4.61 -0.72
C LYS A 60 12.22 3.62 -0.43
N ASP A 61 11.97 2.64 0.42
CA ASP A 61 12.94 1.60 0.75
C ASP A 61 13.30 0.73 -0.48
N ILE A 62 12.29 0.39 -1.30
CA ILE A 62 12.51 -0.30 -2.57
C ILE A 62 13.35 0.54 -3.52
N THR A 63 13.03 1.83 -3.70
CA THR A 63 13.79 2.74 -4.56
C THR A 63 15.24 2.82 -4.11
N THR A 64 15.50 2.99 -2.81
CA THR A 64 16.87 3.03 -2.28
C THR A 64 17.60 1.71 -2.50
N ARG A 65 16.92 0.57 -2.38
CA ARG A 65 17.51 -0.74 -2.70
C ARG A 65 17.82 -0.89 -4.20
N VAL A 66 16.94 -0.41 -5.07
CA VAL A 66 17.14 -0.45 -6.53
C VAL A 66 18.30 0.45 -6.95
N GLU A 67 18.38 1.68 -6.41
CA GLU A 67 19.55 2.56 -6.62
C GLU A 67 20.84 1.92 -6.09
N GLY A 68 20.77 1.19 -4.97
CA GLY A 68 21.89 0.39 -4.47
C GLY A 68 22.30 -0.75 -5.41
N LEU A 69 21.36 -1.35 -6.14
CA LEU A 69 21.63 -2.37 -7.16
C LEU A 69 22.21 -1.77 -8.45
N GLU A 70 21.79 -0.57 -8.82
CA GLU A 70 22.33 0.16 -9.99
C GLU A 70 23.79 0.59 -9.77
N ASN A 71 24.19 0.80 -8.51
CA ASN A 71 25.55 1.11 -8.09
C ASN A 71 26.41 -0.13 -7.79
N LEU A 72 25.86 -1.35 -7.92
CA LEU A 72 26.71 -2.53 -8.01
C LEU A 72 27.50 -2.44 -9.32
N PRO A 73 28.81 -2.75 -9.32
CA PRO A 73 29.54 -2.86 -10.57
C PRO A 73 28.76 -3.84 -11.43
N VAL A 74 28.26 -3.36 -12.58
CA VAL A 74 27.69 -4.19 -13.63
C VAL A 74 28.68 -5.33 -13.77
N MET A 75 28.29 -6.52 -13.31
CA MET A 75 29.09 -7.70 -13.49
C MET A 75 29.16 -7.85 -15.00
N GLU A 76 30.27 -7.41 -15.60
CA GLU A 76 30.55 -7.61 -17.01
C GLU A 76 30.15 -9.06 -17.26
N LEU A 77 29.13 -9.25 -18.09
CA LEU A 77 28.66 -10.56 -18.49
C LEU A 77 29.90 -11.30 -18.97
N ASP A 78 30.39 -12.22 -18.14
CA ASP A 78 31.65 -12.90 -18.37
C ASP A 78 31.46 -13.77 -19.61
N GLU A 79 31.85 -13.22 -20.76
CA GLU A 79 31.60 -13.84 -22.06
C GLU A 79 32.16 -15.25 -22.11
N THR A 80 33.30 -15.48 -21.43
CA THR A 80 33.93 -16.80 -21.34
C THR A 80 33.07 -17.80 -20.58
N ALA A 81 32.40 -17.40 -19.50
CA ALA A 81 31.46 -18.24 -18.77
C ALA A 81 30.17 -18.51 -19.58
N SER A 82 29.71 -17.52 -20.34
CA SER A 82 28.56 -17.68 -21.25
C SER A 82 28.85 -18.70 -22.36
N TYR A 83 30.06 -18.68 -22.95
CA TYR A 83 30.45 -19.63 -23.98
C TYR A 83 30.55 -21.07 -23.45
N VAL A 84 31.06 -21.27 -22.23
CA VAL A 84 31.08 -22.61 -21.60
C VAL A 84 29.68 -23.12 -21.31
N LYS A 85 28.78 -22.29 -20.78
CA LYS A 85 27.36 -22.66 -20.58
C LYS A 85 26.66 -23.02 -21.89
N SER A 86 27.10 -22.42 -23.00
CA SER A 86 26.58 -22.69 -24.34
C SER A 86 27.16 -23.97 -24.97
N GLY A 87 28.04 -24.70 -24.26
CA GLY A 87 28.65 -25.94 -24.74
C GLY A 87 29.81 -25.75 -25.73
N MET A 88 30.34 -24.53 -25.85
CA MET A 88 31.45 -24.23 -26.77
C MET A 88 32.76 -24.86 -26.27
N ASN A 89 33.56 -25.44 -27.17
CA ASN A 89 34.85 -26.02 -26.79
C ASN A 89 35.90 -24.93 -26.52
N ILE A 90 36.91 -25.25 -25.70
CA ILE A 90 37.96 -24.29 -25.29
C ILE A 90 38.71 -23.70 -26.50
N GLN A 91 38.86 -24.43 -27.59
CA GLN A 91 39.58 -23.99 -28.79
C GLN A 91 38.78 -22.92 -29.56
N GLU A 92 37.47 -23.06 -29.63
CA GLU A 92 36.54 -22.10 -30.23
C GLU A 92 36.44 -20.83 -29.38
N ILE A 93 36.41 -20.98 -28.05
CA ILE A 93 36.45 -19.85 -27.12
C ILE A 93 37.74 -19.06 -27.31
N ALA A 94 38.89 -19.75 -27.36
CA ALA A 94 40.20 -19.13 -27.58
C ALA A 94 40.25 -18.31 -28.88
N LYS A 95 39.66 -18.83 -29.96
CA LYS A 95 39.53 -18.11 -31.25
C LYS A 95 38.63 -16.89 -31.13
N LYS A 96 37.49 -17.00 -30.44
CA LYS A 96 36.54 -15.88 -30.26
C LYS A 96 37.10 -14.76 -29.39
N THR A 97 37.80 -15.11 -28.31
CA THR A 97 38.35 -14.14 -27.37
C THR A 97 39.75 -13.65 -27.75
N ASN A 98 40.31 -14.11 -28.88
CA ASN A 98 41.68 -13.86 -29.32
C ASN A 98 42.73 -14.09 -28.22
N LYS A 99 42.56 -15.18 -27.46
CA LYS A 99 43.43 -15.59 -26.35
C LYS A 99 44.05 -16.95 -26.64
N SER A 100 45.14 -17.27 -25.97
CA SER A 100 45.70 -18.62 -26.07
C SER A 100 44.78 -19.65 -25.39
N ILE A 101 44.79 -20.90 -25.87
CA ILE A 101 44.03 -22.01 -25.26
C ILE A 101 44.36 -22.14 -23.76
N LYS A 102 45.64 -21.97 -23.39
CA LYS A 102 46.10 -22.06 -22.00
C LYS A 102 45.55 -20.93 -21.12
N GLU A 103 45.45 -19.72 -21.64
CA GLU A 103 44.82 -18.61 -20.90
C GLU A 103 43.34 -18.87 -20.67
N VAL A 104 42.62 -19.34 -21.69
CA VAL A 104 41.20 -19.68 -21.53
C VAL A 104 41.02 -20.79 -20.52
N GLU A 105 41.82 -21.85 -20.58
CA GLU A 105 41.77 -22.95 -19.62
C GLU A 105 42.07 -22.47 -18.19
N LEU A 106 43.06 -21.59 -18.01
CA LEU A 106 43.38 -20.98 -16.71
C LEU A 106 42.23 -20.12 -16.19
N MET A 107 41.64 -19.28 -17.06
CA MET A 107 40.49 -18.44 -16.70
C MET A 107 39.28 -19.28 -16.28
N LEU A 108 39.02 -20.39 -16.96
CA LEU A 108 37.92 -21.30 -16.62
C LEU A 108 38.18 -22.07 -15.31
N LYS A 109 39.42 -22.52 -15.06
CA LYS A 109 39.82 -23.16 -13.79
C LYS A 109 39.71 -22.22 -12.60
N MET A 110 40.19 -20.98 -12.75
CA MET A 110 40.09 -19.97 -11.70
C MET A 110 38.63 -19.64 -11.33
N ARG A 111 37.68 -19.95 -12.22
CA ARG A 111 36.24 -19.71 -12.05
C ARG A 111 35.46 -20.98 -11.67
N GLY A 112 36.11 -22.14 -11.58
CA GLY A 112 35.46 -23.43 -11.23
C GLY A 112 34.50 -23.96 -12.29
N LEU A 113 34.69 -23.59 -13.56
CA LEU A 113 33.83 -23.99 -14.68
C LEU A 113 34.29 -25.28 -15.38
N ILE A 114 35.56 -25.68 -15.16
CA ILE A 114 36.19 -26.92 -15.62
C ILE A 114 37.20 -27.42 -14.58
#